data_AF-A0A925MKS5-F1
#
_entry.id   AF-A0A925MKS5-F1
#
_cell.length_a   1.000
_cell.length_b   1.000
_cell.length_c   1.000
_cell.angle_alpha   90.00
_cell.angle_beta   90.00
_cell.angle_gamma   90.00
#
_symmetry.space_group_name_H-M   'P 1'
#
loop_
_entity.id
_entity.type
_entity.pdbx_description
1 polymer ?
#
loop_
_entity_poly.entity_id
_entity_poly.type
_entity_poly.pdbx_seq_one_letter_code
_entity_poly.pdbx_strand_id
1 'polypeptide(L)' 'WLKAQGIKAIKPIHELRKEVGSIIAANQGIYAASRYLRHGDIQITAAIYVDKKEKVTPKLNVPA' A
#
# COMPACT_ATOMS: atom_id res chain seq x y z
N TRP A 1 -2.52 -23.13 7.07
CA TRP A 1 -1.77 -22.31 8.05
C TRP A 1 -2.25 -20.86 8.09
N LEU A 2 -2.06 -20.04 7.04
CA LEU A 2 -2.45 -18.61 7.05
C LEU A 2 -3.91 -18.31 7.45
N LYS A 3 -4.88 -19.14 7.03
CA LYS A 3 -6.28 -19.01 7.46
C LYS A 3 -6.46 -19.22 8.97
N ALA A 4 -5.70 -20.15 9.55
CA ALA A 4 -5.71 -20.38 11.00
C ALA A 4 -5.07 -19.22 11.78
N GLN A 5 -4.21 -18.42 11.12
CA GLN A 5 -3.68 -17.16 11.65
C GLN A 5 -4.65 -15.97 11.47
N GLY A 6 -5.90 -16.23 11.05
CA GLY A 6 -6.94 -15.20 10.92
C GLY A 6 -7.03 -14.53 9.55
N ILE A 7 -6.21 -14.93 8.56
CA ILE A 7 -6.31 -14.37 7.20
C ILE A 7 -7.48 -15.03 6.45
N LYS A 8 -8.61 -14.31 6.37
CA LYS A 8 -9.87 -14.81 5.79
C LYS A 8 -9.96 -14.71 4.26
N ALA A 9 -8.97 -14.10 3.60
CA ALA A 9 -9.00 -13.91 2.16
C ALA A 9 -9.03 -15.23 1.38
N ILE A 10 -9.69 -15.22 0.21
CA ILE A 10 -9.77 -16.39 -0.70
C ILE A 10 -8.37 -16.86 -1.11
N LYS A 11 -7.46 -15.90 -1.36
CA LYS A 11 -6.06 -16.13 -1.69
C LYS A 11 -5.16 -15.52 -0.60
N PRO A 12 -4.90 -16.21 0.53
CA PRO A 12 -4.19 -15.64 1.68
C PRO A 12 -2.79 -15.11 1.36
N ILE A 13 -2.04 -15.78 0.48
CA ILE A 13 -0.70 -15.33 0.06
C ILE A 13 -0.79 -14.04 -0.76
N HIS A 14 -1.80 -13.93 -1.62
CA HIS A 14 -2.03 -12.70 -2.38
C HIS A 14 -2.42 -11.54 -1.46
N GLU A 15 -3.17 -11.82 -0.39
CA GLU A 15 -3.48 -10.82 0.64
C GLU A 15 -2.21 -10.30 1.33
N LEU A 16 -1.32 -11.20 1.75
CA LEU A 16 -0.04 -10.80 2.32
C LEU A 16 0.83 -10.02 1.33
N ARG A 17 0.84 -10.40 0.05
CA ARG A 17 1.57 -9.66 -0.98
C ARG A 17 1.04 -8.22 -1.11
N LYS A 18 -0.27 -8.02 -1.01
CA LYS A 18 -0.87 -6.68 -0.98
C LYS A 18 -0.45 -5.89 0.26
N GLU A 19 -0.41 -6.54 1.41
CA GLU A 19 0.00 -5.90 2.66
C GLU A 19 1.46 -5.41 2.58
N VAL A 20 2.38 -6.26 2.10
CA VAL A 20 3.79 -5.87 1.87
C VAL A 20 3.89 -4.69 0.90
N GLY A 21 3.13 -4.71 -0.20
CA GLY A 21 3.06 -3.61 -1.15
C GLY A 21 2.61 -2.29 -0.50
N SER A 22 1.62 -2.36 0.39
CA SER A 22 1.09 -1.22 1.14
C SER A 22 2.14 -0.62 2.08
N ILE A 23 2.85 -1.47 2.82
CA ILE A 23 3.93 -1.05 3.73
C ILE A 23 5.06 -0.35 2.96
N ILE A 24 5.49 -0.90 1.83
CA ILE A 24 6.54 -0.28 1.00
C ILE A 24 6.03 1.04 0.43
N ALA A 25 4.79 1.11 -0.05
CA ALA A 25 4.23 2.33 -0.60
C ALA A 25 4.14 3.45 0.46
N ALA A 26 3.81 3.10 1.71
CA ALA A 26 3.77 4.02 2.83
C ALA A 26 5.16 4.55 3.20
N ASN A 27 6.17 3.67 3.25
CA ASN A 27 7.51 4.01 3.73
C ASN A 27 8.44 4.59 2.65
N GLN A 28 8.30 4.12 1.41
CA GLN A 28 9.25 4.36 0.31
C GLN A 28 8.58 4.91 -0.95
N GLY A 29 7.25 5.05 -0.95
CA GLY A 29 6.48 5.55 -2.07
C GLY A 29 6.06 4.48 -3.09
N ILE A 30 5.13 4.89 -3.95
CA ILE A 30 4.43 3.99 -4.87
C ILE A 30 5.33 3.34 -5.92
N TYR A 31 6.37 4.04 -6.38
CA TYR A 31 7.29 3.50 -7.38
C TYR A 31 8.12 2.33 -6.82
N ALA A 32 8.63 2.46 -5.60
CA ALA A 32 9.35 1.39 -4.90
C ALA A 32 8.47 0.15 -4.72
N ALA A 33 7.21 0.35 -4.30
CA ALA A 33 6.23 -0.73 -4.19
C ALA A 33 5.97 -1.41 -5.54
N SER A 34 5.81 -0.63 -6.63
CA SER A 34 5.58 -1.17 -7.97
C SER A 34 6.74 -2.03 -8.47
N ARG A 35 7.98 -1.60 -8.20
CA ARG A 35 9.20 -2.37 -8.54
C ARG A 35 9.30 -3.65 -7.72
N TYR A 36 9.04 -3.59 -6.42
CA TYR A 36 9.03 -4.76 -5.54
C TYR A 36 7.99 -5.80 -5.99
N LEU A 37 6.78 -5.34 -6.31
CA LEU A 37 5.69 -6.18 -6.77
C LEU A 37 5.86 -6.64 -8.23
N ARG A 38 6.81 -6.05 -8.99
CA ARG A 38 7.02 -6.33 -10.41
C ARG A 38 5.76 -6.05 -11.25
N HIS A 39 5.02 -5.00 -10.91
CA HIS A 39 3.91 -4.55 -11.74
C HIS A 39 4.46 -3.77 -12.95
N GLY A 40 4.04 -4.16 -14.15
CA GLY A 40 4.43 -3.48 -15.40
C GLY A 40 3.79 -2.12 -15.57
N ASP A 41 2.64 -1.90 -14.94
CA ASP A 41 1.94 -0.62 -14.90
C ASP A 41 1.77 -0.16 -13.45
N ILE A 42 2.20 1.06 -13.17
CA ILE A 42 2.10 1.69 -11.85
C ILE A 42 0.65 1.98 -11.46
N GLN A 43 -0.27 2.10 -12.43
CA GLN A 43 -1.70 2.29 -12.16
C GLN A 43 -2.29 1.09 -11.41
N ILE A 44 -1.79 -0.13 -11.67
CA ILE A 44 -2.18 -1.34 -10.93
C ILE A 44 -1.77 -1.22 -9.46
N THR A 45 -0.57 -0.71 -9.21
CA THR A 45 -0.09 -0.44 -7.85
C THR A 45 -0.90 0.69 -7.21
N ALA A 46 -1.27 1.72 -7.98
CA ALA A 46 -2.06 2.83 -7.48
C ALA A 46 -3.44 2.39 -7.02
N ALA A 47 -4.17 1.67 -7.86
CA ALA A 47 -5.53 1.21 -7.60
C ALA A 47 -5.64 0.31 -6.36
N ILE A 48 -4.58 -0.43 -6.02
CA ILE A 48 -4.60 -1.38 -4.89
C ILE A 48 -4.19 -0.70 -3.58
N TYR A 49 -3.33 0.32 -3.61
CA TYR A 49 -2.66 0.83 -2.40
C TYR A 49 -2.79 2.32 -2.12
N VAL A 50 -3.18 3.16 -3.09
CA VAL A 50 -3.22 4.62 -2.92
C VAL A 50 -4.36 5.10 -2.03
N ASP A 51 -5.38 4.27 -1.83
CA ASP A 51 -6.62 4.67 -1.15
C ASP A 51 -6.51 4.81 0.38
N LYS A 52 -5.32 4.64 0.98
CA LYS A 52 -5.10 4.70 2.43
C LYS A 52 -4.00 5.64 2.89
N LYS A 53 -3.79 6.77 2.21
CA LYS A 53 -2.98 7.83 2.82
C LYS A 53 -3.81 8.65 3.79
N GLU A 54 -3.34 8.80 5.03
CA GLU A 54 -3.78 9.91 5.86
C GLU A 54 -3.62 11.20 5.07
N LYS A 55 -4.65 12.05 5.10
CA LYS A 55 -4.55 13.39 4.52
C LYS A 55 -3.39 14.12 5.21
N VAL A 56 -2.27 14.23 4.53
CA VAL A 56 -1.21 15.16 4.90
C VAL A 56 -1.78 16.55 4.69
N THR A 57 -2.38 17.10 5.74
CA THR A 57 -2.93 18.46 5.71
C THR A 57 -1.77 19.40 6.00
N PRO A 58 -1.31 20.23 5.04
CA PRO A 58 -0.25 21.18 5.31
C PRO A 58 -0.73 22.17 6.39
N LYS A 59 0.03 22.30 7.48
CA LYS A 59 -0.22 23.37 8.45
C LYS A 59 0.19 24.69 7.80
N LEU A 60 -0.80 25.52 7.48
CA LEU A 60 -0.59 26.91 7.08
C LEU A 60 -0.14 27.68 8.33
N ASN A 61 1.16 27.95 8.43
CA ASN A 61 1.70 28.83 9.46
C ASN A 61 1.55 30.28 8.97
N VAL A 62 0.34 30.82 9.06
CA VAL A 62 0.08 32.23 8.72
C VAL A 62 0.35 33.07 9.98
N PRO A 63 1.30 34.01 9.97
CA PRO A 63 1.47 34.95 11.06
C PRO A 63 0.25 35.87 11.18
N ALA A 64 -0.13 36.15 12.43
CA ALA A 64 -1.29 36.97 12.82
C ALA A 64 -1.18 38.43 12.36
#